data_AF-A0A6N4SXH0-F1
#
_entry.id   AF-A0A6N4SXH0-F1
#
_cell.length_a   1.000
_cell.length_b   1.000
_cell.length_c   1.000
_cell.angle_alpha   90.00
_cell.angle_beta   90.00
_cell.angle_gamma   90.00
#
_symmetry.space_group_name_H-M   'P 1'
#
loop_
_entity.id
_entity.type
_entity.pdbx_description
1 polymer ?
#
loop_
_entity_poly.entity_id
_entity_poly.type
_entity_poly.pdbx_seq_one_letter_code
_entity_poly.pdbx_strand_id
1 'polypeptide(L)'
;MQAAAVADDSDDRIVRDANGNVLADGDAVVLIKDLKVKGSSTTLKMGSKVKSIRLVSGDHEVDCKMDAGNFMLKACYLKKV
;
A
#
# COMPACT_ATOMS: atom_id res chain seq x y z
N MET A 1 -27.50 11.36 29.96
CA MET A 1 -27.94 10.30 29.03
C MET A 1 -26.75 9.98 28.13
N GLN A 2 -26.22 8.77 28.23
CA GLN A 2 -25.02 8.30 27.54
C GLN A 2 -25.47 7.44 26.35
N ALA A 3 -24.96 7.72 25.16
CA ALA A 3 -25.12 6.87 23.98
C ALA A 3 -23.73 6.65 23.38
N ALA A 4 -23.15 5.51 23.75
CA ALA A 4 -22.08 4.90 23.00
C ALA A 4 -22.70 4.34 21.71
N ALA A 5 -22.38 4.96 20.59
CA ALA A 5 -22.37 4.28 19.31
C ALA A 5 -20.90 4.23 18.90
N VAL A 6 -20.28 3.09 19.21
CA VAL A 6 -19.04 2.65 18.58
C VAL A 6 -19.34 2.53 17.09
N ALA A 7 -19.07 3.60 16.34
CA ALA A 7 -18.87 3.48 14.91
C ALA A 7 -17.54 2.73 14.77
N ASP A 8 -17.68 1.43 14.56
CA ASP A 8 -16.72 0.61 13.85
C ASP A 8 -16.48 1.28 12.49
N ASP A 9 -15.63 2.31 12.49
CA ASP A 9 -14.94 2.77 11.30
C ASP A 9 -13.79 1.80 11.09
N SER A 10 -14.11 0.50 10.98
CA SER A 10 -13.42 -0.33 9.99
C SER A 10 -13.82 0.29 8.66
N ASP A 11 -13.17 1.42 8.35
CA ASP A 11 -13.17 2.06 7.07
C ASP A 11 -12.63 0.98 6.14
N ASP A 12 -13.58 0.25 5.57
CA ASP A 12 -13.51 -0.65 4.44
C ASP A 12 -13.07 0.17 3.21
N ARG A 13 -12.05 1.02 3.37
CA ARG A 13 -11.18 1.47 2.28
C ARG A 13 -10.41 0.24 1.87
N ILE A 14 -11.12 -0.57 1.10
CA ILE A 14 -10.60 -1.60 0.24
C ILE A 14 -9.56 -0.90 -0.64
N VAL A 15 -8.30 -0.90 -0.19
CA VAL A 15 -7.21 -0.35 -0.98
C VAL A 15 -6.99 -1.34 -2.11
N ARG A 16 -7.31 -0.89 -3.32
CA ARG A 16 -7.26 -1.74 -4.51
C ARG A 16 -5.96 -1.52 -5.25
N ASP A 17 -5.29 -2.62 -5.58
CA ASP A 17 -4.14 -2.59 -6.50
C ASP A 17 -4.57 -2.13 -7.90
N ALA A 18 -3.61 -1.95 -8.80
CA ALA A 18 -3.82 -1.65 -10.22
C ALA A 18 -4.81 -2.61 -10.95
N ASN A 19 -4.97 -3.85 -10.49
CA ASN A 19 -5.89 -4.87 -11.02
C ASN A 19 -7.22 -4.96 -10.25
N GLY A 20 -7.43 -4.12 -9.25
CA GLY A 20 -8.66 -4.13 -8.45
C GLY A 20 -8.66 -5.13 -7.29
N ASN A 21 -7.54 -5.77 -6.95
CA ASN A 21 -7.49 -6.68 -5.80
C ASN A 21 -7.40 -5.91 -4.50
N VAL A 22 -8.14 -6.40 -3.50
CA VAL A 22 -8.09 -5.90 -2.13
C VAL A 22 -6.73 -6.21 -1.52
N LEU A 23 -6.00 -5.16 -1.17
CA LEU A 23 -4.78 -5.21 -0.41
C LEU A 23 -5.12 -5.28 1.08
N ALA A 24 -4.30 -6.02 1.82
CA ALA A 24 -4.43 -6.23 3.26
C ALA A 24 -3.09 -5.89 3.94
N ASP A 25 -3.13 -5.60 5.24
CA ASP A 25 -1.92 -5.44 6.03
C ASP A 25 -1.09 -6.74 6.02
N GLY A 26 0.22 -6.61 5.80
CA GLY A 26 1.15 -7.73 5.71
C GLY A 26 1.19 -8.43 4.34
N ASP A 27 0.40 -7.96 3.37
CA ASP A 27 0.36 -8.56 2.04
C ASP A 27 1.63 -8.26 1.23
N ALA A 28 1.79 -8.98 0.12
CA ALA A 28 2.91 -8.78 -0.79
C ALA A 28 2.42 -8.15 -2.09
N VAL A 29 3.16 -7.15 -2.57
CA VAL A 29 2.86 -6.44 -3.81
C VAL A 29 4.05 -6.45 -4.76
N VAL A 30 3.78 -6.35 -6.05
CA VAL A 30 4.76 -6.26 -7.12
C VAL A 30 4.52 -5.02 -7.95
N LEU A 31 5.59 -4.36 -8.39
CA LEU A 31 5.45 -3.25 -9.32
C LEU A 31 5.14 -3.75 -10.72
N ILE A 32 4.08 -3.20 -11.34
CA ILE A 32 3.70 -3.51 -12.73
C ILE A 32 4.42 -2.64 -13.76
N LYS A 33 5.00 -1.52 -13.33
CA LYS A 33 5.72 -0.56 -14.18
C LYS A 33 7.02 -0.18 -13.49
N ASP A 34 8.01 0.26 -14.25
CA ASP A 34 9.19 0.87 -13.67
C ASP A 34 8.81 2.22 -13.05
N LEU A 35 9.20 2.39 -11.80
CA LEU A 35 8.96 3.62 -11.05
C LEU A 35 10.28 4.06 -10.43
N LYS A 36 10.69 5.28 -10.75
CA LYS A 36 11.76 5.94 -10.01
C LYS A 36 11.16 6.54 -8.74
N VAL A 37 11.56 6.02 -7.58
CA VAL A 37 11.13 6.57 -6.29
C VAL A 37 11.80 7.93 -6.11
N LYS A 38 11.00 8.98 -5.95
CA LYS A 38 11.52 10.31 -5.68
C LYS A 38 12.08 10.34 -4.25
N GLY A 39 13.36 10.68 -4.08
CA GLY A 39 14.05 10.63 -2.79
C GLY A 39 14.97 9.42 -2.58
N SER A 40 15.04 8.51 -3.56
CA SER A 40 16.04 7.43 -3.57
C SER A 40 16.64 7.27 -4.97
N SER A 41 17.93 6.96 -5.04
CA SER A 41 18.63 6.68 -6.30
C SER A 41 18.19 5.35 -6.93
N THR A 42 17.42 4.56 -6.19
CA THR A 42 16.94 3.24 -6.58
C THR A 42 15.74 3.34 -7.52
N THR A 43 15.90 2.75 -8.70
CA THR A 43 14.78 2.58 -9.65
C THR A 43 14.11 1.24 -9.36
N LEU A 44 12.85 1.26 -8.95
CA LEU A 44 12.07 0.03 -8.80
C LEU A 44 11.67 -0.42 -10.22
N LYS A 45 12.30 -1.49 -10.70
CA LYS A 45 11.94 -2.08 -11.99
C LYS A 45 10.61 -2.81 -11.87
N MET A 46 9.88 -2.88 -12.98
CA MET A 46 8.77 -3.83 -13.15
C MET A 46 9.20 -5.22 -12.64
N GLY A 47 8.37 -5.84 -11.81
CA GLY A 47 8.67 -7.13 -11.18
C GLY A 47 9.32 -7.03 -9.79
N SER A 48 9.64 -5.84 -9.29
CA SER A 48 10.12 -5.66 -7.92
C SER A 48 9.01 -6.02 -6.92
N LYS A 49 9.25 -7.07 -6.12
CA LYS A 49 8.31 -7.55 -5.10
C LYS A 49 8.64 -6.91 -3.75
N VAL A 50 7.68 -6.16 -3.21
CA VAL A 50 7.69 -5.67 -1.83
C VAL A 50 6.92 -6.68 -0.99
N LYS A 51 7.54 -7.14 0.08
CA LYS A 51 6.95 -8.10 1.03
C LYS A 51 6.68 -7.34 2.31
N SER A 52 5.44 -7.35 2.80
CA SER A 52 4.96 -6.58 3.96
C SER A 52 4.60 -5.14 3.61
N ILE A 53 3.38 -4.96 3.09
CA ILE A 53 2.73 -3.64 3.05
C ILE A 53 1.96 -3.38 4.34
N ARG A 54 1.76 -2.11 4.67
CA ARG A 54 0.84 -1.66 5.71
C ARG A 54 -0.14 -0.69 5.07
N LEU A 55 -1.42 -0.88 5.35
CA LEU A 55 -2.48 0.03 4.96
C LEU A 55 -2.51 1.17 5.98
N VAL A 56 -2.54 2.40 5.47
CA VAL A 56 -2.58 3.60 6.31
C VAL A 56 -3.71 4.49 5.85
N SER A 57 -4.51 4.95 6.81
CA SER A 57 -5.58 5.91 6.57
C SER A 57 -4.97 7.31 6.38
N GLY A 58 -4.66 7.68 5.13
CA GLY A 58 -4.09 8.98 4.77
C GLY A 58 -4.07 9.25 3.26
N ASP A 59 -3.38 10.30 2.81
CA ASP A 59 -3.22 10.68 1.39
C ASP A 59 -2.47 9.62 0.54
N HIS A 60 -1.74 8.71 1.18
CA HIS A 60 -0.99 7.64 0.55
C HIS A 60 -1.48 6.30 1.13
N GLU A 61 -2.19 5.55 0.31
CA GLU A 61 -2.98 4.38 0.74
C GLU A 61 -2.13 3.15 1.10
N VAL A 62 -0.89 3.05 0.60
CA VAL A 62 -0.01 1.88 0.81
C VAL A 62 1.36 2.30 1.32
N ASP A 63 1.68 1.94 2.56
CA ASP A 63 3.04 1.98 3.10
C ASP A 63 3.75 0.67 2.77
N CYS A 64 4.89 0.77 2.09
CA CYS A 64 5.73 -0.36 1.73
C CYS A 64 6.96 -0.35 2.64
N LYS A 65 7.10 -1.33 3.54
CA LYS A 65 8.32 -1.46 4.34
C LYS A 65 9.29 -2.41 3.64
N MET A 66 10.43 -1.89 3.20
CA MET A 66 11.53 -2.69 2.63
C MET A 66 12.81 -2.47 3.44
N ASP A 67 13.81 -3.32 3.25
CA ASP A 67 15.16 -3.20 3.83
C ASP A 67 15.81 -1.82 3.56
N ALA A 68 15.46 -1.19 2.42
CA ALA A 68 15.93 0.15 2.05
C ALA A 68 15.14 1.31 2.68
N GLY A 69 14.09 1.05 3.46
CA GLY A 69 13.26 2.07 4.13
C GLY A 69 11.76 1.89 3.92
N ASN A 70 10.99 2.81 4.51
CA ASN A 70 9.55 2.93 4.32
C ASN A 70 9.27 3.81 3.10
N PHE A 71 8.50 3.28 2.16
CA PHE A 71 8.09 3.99 0.95
C PHE A 71 6.57 4.04 0.90
N MET A 72 5.99 5.23 0.99
CA MET A 72 4.57 5.42 0.72
C MET A 72 4.36 5.52 -0.79
N LEU A 73 3.60 4.56 -1.33
CA LEU A 73 3.30 4.45 -2.75
C LEU A 73 1.78 4.38 -2.95
N LYS A 74 1.32 4.78 -4.14
CA LYS A 74 -0.08 4.62 -4.53
C LYS A 74 -0.33 3.20 -5.04
N ALA A 75 -1.47 2.63 -4.65
CA ALA A 75 -1.88 1.29 -5.05
C ALA A 75 -2.04 1.11 -6.57
N CYS A 76 -2.27 2.19 -7.33
CA CYS A 76 -2.40 2.16 -8.79
C CYS A 76 -1.16 1.65 -9.56
N TYR A 77 0.01 1.59 -8.93
CA TYR A 77 1.26 1.10 -9.55
C TYR A 77 1.73 -0.24 -8.98
N LEU A 78 1.00 -0.75 -7.99
CA LEU A 78 1.30 -1.96 -7.26
C LEU A 78 0.30 -3.03 -7.69
N LYS A 79 0.74 -4.29 -7.64
CA LYS A 79 -0.07 -5.46 -7.91
C LYS A 79 0.08 -6.47 -6.79
N LYS A 80 -1.02 -6.93 -6.21
CA LYS A 80 -1.01 -8.03 -5.25
C LYS A 80 -0.42 -9.30 -5.89
N VAL A 81 0.44 -10.01 -5.16
CA VAL A 81 1.04 -11.30 -5.56
C VAL A 81 0.74 -12.42 -4.60
#